data_AF-A0A6P7GYH8-F1
#
_entry.id   AF-A0A6P7GYH8-F1
#
_cell.length_a   1.000
_cell.length_b   1.000
_cell.length_c   1.000
_cell.angle_alpha   90.00
_cell.angle_beta   90.00
_cell.angle_gamma   90.00
#
_symmetry.space_group_name_H-M   'P 1'
#
loop_
_entity.id
_entity.type
_entity.pdbx_description
1 polymer ?
#
loop_
_entity_poly.entity_id
_entity_poly.type
_entity_poly.pdbx_seq_one_letter_code
_entity_poly.pdbx_strand_id
1 'polypeptide(L)'
;AIKIFEGIACFELSSSTRKHIANEYFFRCAICVLCAGASVTKRLLTYIYIFPPFKTSTEYELVVCLAECINDNDLEGFEYAVRIFDSQTELSQWHVTLLLRARNQITENEHLIL
;
A
#
# COMPACT_ATOMS: atom_id res chain seq x y z
N ALA A 1 -6.58 -11.33 -5.78
CA ALA A 1 -6.04 -10.05 -6.26
C ALA A 1 -4.50 -10.00 -6.19
N ILE A 2 -3.89 -10.15 -5.01
CA ILE A 2 -2.42 -10.05 -4.79
C ILE A 2 -1.59 -10.76 -5.88
N LYS A 3 -1.75 -12.08 -6.06
CA LYS A 3 -0.99 -12.86 -7.06
C LYS A 3 -1.16 -12.38 -8.51
N ILE A 4 -2.31 -11.80 -8.84
CA ILE A 4 -2.60 -11.30 -10.19
C ILE A 4 -1.81 -10.01 -10.41
N PHE A 5 -1.84 -9.08 -9.45
CA PHE A 5 -1.10 -7.84 -9.53
C PHE A 5 0.42 -8.07 -9.51
N GLU A 6 0.92 -9.01 -8.70
CA GLU A 6 2.33 -9.42 -8.74
C GLU A 6 2.74 -9.96 -10.11
N GLY A 7 1.89 -10.80 -10.72
CA GLY A 7 2.13 -11.33 -12.06
C GLY A 7 2.22 -10.23 -13.13
N ILE A 8 1.32 -9.24 -13.07
CA ILE A 8 1.35 -8.10 -13.99
C ILE A 8 2.58 -7.22 -13.74
N ALA A 9 2.90 -6.90 -12.49
CA ALA A 9 4.09 -6.11 -12.15
C ALA A 9 5.38 -6.76 -12.69
N CYS A 10 5.55 -8.06 -12.46
CA CYS A 10 6.70 -8.81 -12.98
C CYS A 10 6.76 -8.86 -14.51
N PHE A 11 5.61 -9.00 -15.17
CA PHE A 11 5.53 -8.94 -16.64
C PHE A 11 5.95 -7.56 -17.16
N GLU A 12 5.48 -6.48 -16.54
CA GLU A 12 5.77 -5.11 -16.97
C GLU A 12 7.24 -4.73 -16.81
N LEU A 13 7.92 -5.27 -15.78
CA LEU A 13 9.36 -5.11 -15.59
C LEU A 13 10.20 -5.74 -16.71
N SER A 14 9.66 -6.72 -17.45
CA SER A 14 10.34 -7.27 -18.63
C SER A 14 10.39 -6.30 -19.81
N SER A 15 9.59 -5.23 -19.79
CA SER A 15 9.53 -4.19 -20.82
C SER A 15 10.11 -2.85 -20.30
N SER A 16 11.23 -2.39 -20.86
CA SER A 16 12.04 -1.31 -20.26
C SER A 16 11.36 0.08 -20.21
N THR A 17 10.23 0.28 -20.91
CA THR A 17 9.51 1.56 -21.03
C THR A 17 8.35 1.74 -20.05
N ARG A 18 7.98 0.73 -19.24
CA ARG A 18 6.76 0.74 -18.42
C ARG A 18 7.00 0.63 -16.90
N LYS A 19 8.10 1.23 -16.41
CA LYS A 19 8.47 1.22 -14.98
C LYS A 19 7.41 1.86 -14.07
N HIS A 20 6.71 2.90 -14.54
CA HIS A 20 5.62 3.52 -13.79
C HIS A 20 4.44 2.57 -13.56
N ILE A 21 4.20 1.65 -14.49
CA ILE A 21 3.11 0.68 -14.39
C ILE A 21 3.44 -0.38 -13.34
N ALA A 22 4.69 -0.85 -13.29
CA ALA A 22 5.13 -1.77 -12.23
C ALA A 22 4.97 -1.15 -10.83
N ASN A 23 5.29 0.14 -10.67
CA ASN A 23 5.09 0.87 -9.41
C ASN A 23 3.61 0.86 -8.96
N GLU A 24 2.71 1.25 -9.85
CA GLU A 24 1.26 1.24 -9.61
C GLU A 24 0.76 -0.16 -9.19
N TYR A 25 1.21 -1.23 -9.85
CA TYR A 25 0.80 -2.58 -9.48
C TYR A 25 1.38 -3.06 -8.15
N PHE A 26 2.61 -2.70 -7.81
CA PHE A 26 3.18 -3.00 -6.48
C PHE A 26 2.42 -2.24 -5.38
N PHE A 27 2.06 -0.98 -5.62
CA PHE A 27 1.23 -0.20 -4.70
C PHE A 27 -0.14 -0.84 -4.47
N ARG A 28 -0.86 -1.19 -5.55
CA ARG A 28 -2.15 -1.90 -5.47
C ARG A 28 -2.03 -3.23 -4.72
N CYS A 29 -0.94 -3.96 -4.94
CA CYS A 29 -0.69 -5.21 -4.25
C CYS A 29 -0.46 -4.99 -2.75
N ALA A 30 0.32 -3.97 -2.38
CA ALA A 30 0.60 -3.63 -1.00
C ALA A 30 -0.67 -3.19 -0.23
N ILE A 31 -1.53 -2.36 -0.83
CA ILE A 31 -2.84 -2.00 -0.24
C ILE A 31 -3.69 -3.25 0.00
N CYS A 32 -3.71 -4.20 -0.95
CA CYS A 32 -4.43 -5.45 -0.78
C CYS A 32 -3.88 -6.29 0.38
N VAL A 33 -2.57 -6.27 0.61
CA VAL A 33 -1.91 -6.98 1.73
C VAL A 33 -2.25 -6.31 3.07
N LEU A 34 -2.24 -4.97 3.13
CA LEU A 34 -2.71 -4.20 4.29
C LEU A 34 -4.16 -4.55 4.63
N CYS A 35 -5.05 -4.62 3.64
CA CYS A 35 -6.45 -5.00 3.83
C CYS A 35 -6.63 -6.43 4.37
N ALA A 36 -5.66 -7.32 4.14
CA ALA A 36 -5.73 -8.71 4.56
C ALA A 36 -5.21 -8.94 5.99
N GLY A 37 -4.77 -7.89 6.70
CA GLY A 37 -4.15 -8.00 8.02
C GLY A 37 -2.82 -8.79 8.02
N ALA A 38 -2.22 -8.98 6.85
CA ALA A 38 -0.97 -9.70 6.71
C ALA A 38 0.22 -8.74 6.79
N SER A 39 1.38 -9.21 7.26
CA SER A 39 2.59 -8.40 7.33
C SER A 39 3.02 -7.90 5.95
N VAL A 40 2.72 -6.63 5.68
CA VAL A 40 3.06 -5.97 4.41
C VAL A 40 4.57 -5.79 4.25
N THR A 41 5.30 -5.66 5.36
CA THR A 41 6.75 -5.48 5.39
C THR A 41 7.48 -6.58 4.61
N LYS A 42 7.08 -7.85 4.78
CA LYS A 42 7.70 -8.96 4.05
C LYS A 42 7.46 -8.88 2.53
N ARG A 43 6.29 -8.40 2.13
CA ARG A 43 5.95 -8.20 0.71
C ARG A 43 6.72 -7.03 0.11
N LEU A 44 6.81 -5.91 0.83
CA LEU A 44 7.62 -4.77 0.45
C LEU A 44 9.09 -5.14 0.22
N LEU A 45 9.70 -5.92 1.11
CA LEU A 45 11.07 -6.42 0.93
C LEU A 45 11.24 -7.24 -0.36
N THR A 46 10.21 -8.01 -0.73
CA THR A 46 10.21 -8.76 -2.00
C THR A 46 10.11 -7.83 -3.19
N TYR A 47 9.24 -6.81 -3.12
CA TYR A 47 9.05 -5.85 -4.22
C TYR A 47 10.30 -5.00 -4.46
N ILE A 48 10.97 -4.52 -3.41
CA ILE A 48 12.23 -3.76 -3.56
C ILE A 48 13.40 -4.64 -4.04
N TYR A 49 13.38 -5.94 -3.76
CA TYR A 49 14.38 -6.86 -4.30
C TYR A 49 14.20 -7.04 -5.82
N ILE A 50 12.95 -7.14 -6.29
CA ILE A 50 12.61 -7.31 -7.70
C ILE A 50 12.73 -5.98 -8.47
N PHE A 51 12.33 -4.87 -7.84
CA PHE A 51 12.33 -3.53 -8.42
C PHE A 51 12.86 -2.50 -7.40
N PRO A 52 14.18 -2.34 -7.28
CA PRO A 52 14.81 -1.43 -6.32
C PRO A 52 14.32 0.03 -6.35
N PRO A 53 13.99 0.63 -7.51
CA PRO A 53 13.44 1.99 -7.56
C PRO A 53 12.12 2.17 -6.81
N PHE A 54 11.37 1.10 -6.52
CA PHE A 54 10.16 1.19 -5.71
C PHE A 54 10.43 1.75 -4.32
N LYS A 55 11.59 1.45 -3.73
CA LYS A 55 11.93 1.88 -2.36
C LYS A 55 11.94 3.41 -2.20
N THR A 56 12.23 4.14 -3.28
CA THR A 56 12.31 5.61 -3.29
C THR A 56 11.02 6.27 -3.78
N SER A 57 9.94 5.50 -3.92
CA SER A 57 8.67 6.00 -4.41
C SER A 57 7.78 6.47 -3.26
N THR A 58 6.94 7.47 -3.51
CA THR A 58 5.98 7.98 -2.52
C THR A 58 4.95 6.92 -2.14
N GLU A 59 4.65 5.98 -3.04
CA GLU A 59 3.76 4.84 -2.77
C GLU A 59 4.35 3.89 -1.73
N TYR A 60 5.66 3.60 -1.83
CA TYR A 60 6.34 2.77 -0.84
C TYR A 60 6.32 3.44 0.53
N GLU A 61 6.67 4.72 0.59
CA GLU A 61 6.67 5.51 1.83
C GLU A 61 5.28 5.54 2.48
N LEU A 62 4.23 5.80 1.68
CA LEU A 62 2.86 5.75 2.16
C LEU A 62 2.53 4.38 2.77
N VAL A 63 2.79 3.27 2.06
CA VAL A 63 2.45 1.93 2.56
C VAL A 63 3.17 1.62 3.87
N VAL A 64 4.44 2.01 4.02
CA VAL A 64 5.19 1.81 5.27
C VAL A 64 4.52 2.58 6.41
N CYS A 65 4.21 3.86 6.20
CA CYS A 65 3.55 4.69 7.19
C CYS A 65 2.18 4.13 7.59
N LEU A 66 1.34 3.73 6.62
CA LEU A 66 0.03 3.13 6.92
C LEU A 66 0.15 1.82 7.71
N ALA A 67 1.19 1.01 7.45
CA ALA A 67 1.44 -0.22 8.19
C ALA A 67 1.81 0.07 9.65
N GLU A 68 2.63 1.08 9.89
CA GLU A 68 3.00 1.54 11.23
C GLU A 68 1.76 2.07 11.97
N CYS A 69 0.97 2.95 11.34
CA CYS A 69 -0.28 3.45 11.92
C CYS A 69 -1.27 2.33 12.27
N ILE A 70 -1.39 1.29 11.43
CA ILE A 70 -2.23 0.12 11.74
C ILE A 70 -1.71 -0.64 12.96
N ASN A 71 -0.39 -0.84 13.09
CA ASN A 71 0.19 -1.55 14.22
C ASN A 71 0.07 -0.76 15.54
N ASP A 72 0.19 0.57 15.46
CA ASP A 72 0.14 1.47 16.61
C ASP A 72 -1.29 1.91 16.97
N ASN A 73 -2.30 1.48 16.20
CA ASN A 73 -3.69 1.93 16.27
C ASN A 73 -3.83 3.47 16.13
N ASP A 74 -2.97 4.08 15.32
CA ASP A 74 -2.95 5.52 15.08
C ASP A 74 -3.86 5.90 13.90
N LEU A 75 -5.14 6.11 14.20
CA LEU A 75 -6.13 6.51 13.19
C LEU A 75 -5.83 7.91 12.60
N GLU A 76 -5.38 8.86 13.43
CA GLU A 76 -5.10 10.23 12.99
C GLU A 76 -3.92 10.27 12.03
N GLY A 77 -2.84 9.55 12.35
CA GLY A 77 -1.67 9.41 11.48
C GLY A 77 -2.01 8.75 10.15
N PHE A 78 -2.86 7.70 10.17
CA PHE A 78 -3.34 7.05 8.95
C PHE A 78 -4.07 8.04 8.04
N GLU A 79 -5.05 8.78 8.58
CA GLU A 79 -5.85 9.72 7.78
C GLU A 79 -5.00 10.91 7.28
N TYR A 80 -4.05 11.38 8.09
CA TYR A 80 -3.11 12.42 7.69
C TYR A 80 -2.23 11.96 6.52
N ALA A 81 -1.63 10.78 6.61
CA ALA A 81 -0.76 10.23 5.57
C ALA A 81 -1.49 10.08 4.23
N VAL A 82 -2.73 9.54 4.26
CA VAL A 82 -3.57 9.41 3.05
C VAL A 82 -3.89 10.79 2.45
N ARG A 83 -4.23 11.79 3.28
CA ARG A 83 -4.55 13.15 2.80
C ARG A 83 -3.36 13.83 2.15
N ILE A 84 -2.16 13.70 2.74
CA ILE A 84 -0.94 14.26 2.16
C ILE A 84 -0.64 13.59 0.82
N PHE A 85 -0.73 12.27 0.75
CA PHE A 85 -0.48 11.56 -0.50
C PHE A 85 -1.49 11.94 -1.59
N ASP A 86 -2.79 11.98 -1.29
CA ASP A 86 -3.85 12.33 -2.24
C ASP A 86 -3.69 13.74 -2.81
N SER A 87 -3.14 14.67 -2.02
CA SER A 87 -2.86 16.04 -2.48
C SER A 87 -1.77 16.13 -3.55
N GLN A 88 -0.96 15.08 -3.71
CA GLN A 88 0.17 15.02 -4.64
C GLN A 88 -0.07 14.03 -5.79
N THR A 89 -0.68 12.89 -5.47
CA THR A 89 -0.85 11.73 -6.33
C THR A 89 -2.31 11.29 -6.24
N GLU A 90 -3.16 11.91 -7.07
CA GLU A 90 -4.62 11.71 -7.08
C GLU A 90 -5.02 10.23 -6.90
N LEU A 91 -5.71 9.93 -5.80
CA LEU A 91 -6.15 8.57 -5.52
C LEU A 91 -7.38 8.21 -6.33
N SER A 92 -7.26 7.18 -7.17
CA SER A 92 -8.42 6.58 -7.81
C SER A 92 -9.48 6.10 -6.80
N GLN A 93 -10.74 6.01 -7.24
CA GLN A 93 -11.83 5.45 -6.43
C GLN A 93 -11.52 4.05 -5.88
N TRP A 94 -10.74 3.25 -6.62
CA TRP A 94 -10.31 1.93 -6.17
C TRP A 94 -9.37 2.01 -4.96
N HIS A 95 -8.41 2.94 -4.99
CA HIS A 95 -7.50 3.17 -3.86
C HIS A 95 -8.27 3.61 -2.63
N VAL A 96 -9.14 4.63 -2.77
CA VAL A 96 -9.96 5.15 -1.67
C VAL A 96 -10.80 4.03 -1.04
N THR A 97 -11.45 3.20 -1.86
CA THR A 97 -12.30 2.10 -1.36
C THR A 97 -11.52 1.10 -0.51
N LEU A 98 -10.28 0.75 -0.91
CA LEU A 98 -9.47 -0.18 -0.13
C LEU A 98 -8.79 0.47 1.08
N LEU A 99 -8.34 1.72 0.97
CA LEU A 99 -7.76 2.45 2.10
C LEU A 99 -8.78 2.65 3.21
N LEU A 100 -10.06 2.89 2.88
CA LEU A 100 -11.14 2.91 3.87
C LEU A 100 -11.31 1.56 4.57
N ARG A 101 -11.16 0.44 3.84
CA ARG A 101 -11.19 -0.90 4.46
C ARG A 101 -9.99 -1.15 5.38
N ALA A 102 -8.80 -0.71 4.97
CA ALA A 102 -7.60 -0.81 5.80
C ALA A 102 -7.75 0.03 7.08
N ARG A 103 -8.26 1.26 6.96
CA ARG A 103 -8.56 2.15 8.09
C ARG A 103 -9.52 1.51 9.09
N ASN A 104 -10.56 0.84 8.62
CA ASN A 104 -11.56 0.25 9.52
C ASN A 104 -10.98 -0.85 10.42
N GLN A 105 -9.84 -1.46 10.07
CA GLN A 105 -9.15 -2.40 10.96
C GLN A 105 -8.66 -1.73 12.26
N ILE A 106 -8.32 -0.43 12.20
CA ILE A 106 -7.91 0.34 13.39
C ILE A 106 -9.12 0.63 14.28
N THR A 107 -10.24 1.05 13.69
CA THR A 107 -11.47 1.37 14.45
C THR A 107 -12.15 0.15 15.06
N GLU A 108 -12.07 -1.02 14.41
CA GLU A 108 -12.62 -2.26 14.95
C GLU A 108 -11.79 -2.77 16.15
N ASN A 109 -10.47 -2.56 16.13
CA ASN A 109 -9.60 -2.88 17.28
C ASN A 109 -9.90 -2.00 18.50
N GLU A 110 -10.18 -0.70 18.29
CA GLU A 110 -10.52 0.23 19.39
C GLU A 110 -11.79 -0.20 20.14
N HIS A 111 -12.77 -0.76 19.43
CA HIS A 111 -14.05 -1.18 20.01
C HIS A 111 -13.97 -2.51 20.80
N LEU A 112 -12.88 -3.27 20.69
CA LEU A 112 -12.66 -4.50 21.48
C LEU A 112 -11.96 -4.25 22.82
N ILE A 113 -11.55 -3.01 23.09
CA ILE A 113 -10.79 -2.62 24.30
C ILE A 113 -11.71 -1.86 25.30
N LEU A 114 -12.99 -1.66 24.97
CA LEU A 114 -14.04 -1.11 25.83
C LEU A 114 -15.09 -2.17 26.19
#